data_AF-A0A7X7PJJ4-F1
#
_entry.id   AF-A0A7X7PJJ4-F1
#
_cell.length_a   1.000
_cell.length_b   1.000
_cell.length_c   1.000
_cell.angle_alpha   90.00
_cell.angle_beta   90.00
_cell.angle_gamma   90.00
#
_symmetry.space_group_name_H-M   'P 1'
#
loop_
_entity.id
_entity.type
_entity.pdbx_description
1 polymer ?
#
loop_
_entity_poly.entity_id
_entity_poly.type
_entity_poly.pdbx_seq_one_letter_code
_entity_poly.pdbx_strand_id
1 'polypeptide(L)'
;MTEGVTTGRDHVRDQRIERAVPLVTPERLLGEMPLGPERAKAVVHGREQVSAVLDGEDDRLLVIVGPCSVHDVDAALEYARGLAEVAERLSDDLLIAMRVYFEKPRTTTGWKGLINDPHLDGTLDVNAGLHKARALLLEVLSLGLPVGVEFLDPITPQYISDTVAWGAIGARTTESQVHRQLGSGLSMPIGFKNRTDGDVQVAVDAVRAAAASHAFAGIDDSGTPAILHTTGNPDGHVILRGGRGAPNYAAAEVEQALAKLRAAGLPERVVIDASHD
;
A
#
# COMPACT_ATOMS: atom_id res chain seq x y z
N MET A 1 14.15 29.98 -7.14
CA MET A 1 13.21 30.64 -8.07
C MET A 1 13.21 29.83 -9.36
N THR A 2 12.34 28.83 -9.45
CA THR A 2 12.13 28.05 -10.68
C THR A 2 10.87 28.59 -11.32
N GLU A 3 11.05 29.30 -12.44
CA GLU A 3 9.97 29.86 -13.24
C GLU A 3 9.07 28.73 -13.76
N GLY A 4 7.79 28.77 -13.36
CA GLY A 4 6.79 27.87 -13.89
C GLY A 4 6.59 28.14 -15.38
N VAL A 5 6.54 27.08 -16.19
CA VAL A 5 6.23 27.18 -17.62
C VAL A 5 4.76 27.62 -17.75
N THR A 6 4.51 28.90 -17.99
CA THR A 6 3.20 29.39 -18.45
C THR A 6 3.00 28.97 -19.91
N THR A 7 2.44 27.79 -20.13
CA THR A 7 1.86 27.44 -21.43
C THR A 7 0.60 28.30 -21.62
N GLY A 8 0.45 28.94 -22.79
CA GLY A 8 -0.76 29.68 -23.12
C GLY A 8 -1.97 28.76 -22.98
N ARG A 9 -2.98 29.17 -22.22
CA ARG A 9 -4.19 28.36 -21.97
C ARG A 9 -4.93 28.14 -23.28
N ASP A 10 -4.75 26.95 -23.83
CA ASP A 10 -5.55 26.42 -24.94
C ASP A 10 -7.00 26.28 -24.46
N HIS A 11 -7.98 26.85 -25.19
CA HIS A 11 -9.41 26.86 -24.81
C HIS A 11 -9.99 25.46 -24.55
N VAL A 12 -9.34 24.40 -25.01
CA VAL A 12 -9.77 23.02 -24.77
C VAL A 12 -8.94 22.26 -23.72
N ARG A 13 -7.71 22.69 -23.40
CA ARG A 13 -6.81 21.99 -22.45
C ARG A 13 -6.59 22.78 -21.17
N ASP A 14 -6.40 22.05 -20.07
CA ASP A 14 -5.93 22.57 -18.78
C ASP A 14 -6.76 23.73 -18.19
N GLN A 15 -8.03 23.87 -18.61
CA GLN A 15 -8.94 24.93 -18.19
C GLN A 15 -9.21 24.93 -16.67
N ARG A 16 -8.95 23.81 -15.98
CA ARG A 16 -9.12 23.63 -14.53
C ARG A 16 -7.81 23.26 -13.83
N ILE A 17 -6.66 23.46 -14.47
CA ILE A 17 -5.35 23.23 -13.87
C ILE A 17 -4.77 24.58 -13.50
N GLU A 18 -4.53 24.79 -12.20
CA GLU A 18 -3.92 26.02 -11.70
C GLU A 18 -2.44 26.11 -12.09
N ARG A 19 -1.70 25.02 -11.85
CA ARG A 19 -0.27 24.89 -12.12
C ARG A 19 0.13 23.42 -12.25
N ALA A 20 1.23 23.15 -12.95
CA ALA A 20 1.89 21.85 -12.98
C ALA A 20 3.24 21.96 -12.28
N VAL A 21 3.52 21.04 -11.34
CA VAL A 21 4.78 20.95 -10.62
C VAL A 21 5.36 19.56 -10.88
N PRO A 22 6.57 19.44 -11.47
CA PRO A 22 7.20 18.15 -11.66
C PRO A 22 7.52 17.47 -10.32
N LEU A 23 7.32 16.16 -10.27
CA LEU A 23 7.82 15.32 -9.18
C LEU A 23 9.33 15.09 -9.36
N VAL A 24 10.04 14.90 -8.25
CA VAL A 24 11.36 14.26 -8.25
C VAL A 24 11.25 12.91 -8.96
N THR A 25 12.26 12.50 -9.72
CA THR A 25 12.22 11.19 -10.39
C THR A 25 12.44 10.08 -9.36
N PRO A 26 11.85 8.88 -9.56
CA PRO A 26 12.15 7.74 -8.69
C PRO A 26 13.65 7.48 -8.60
N GLU A 27 14.36 7.38 -9.71
CA GLU A 27 15.81 7.15 -9.77
C GLU A 27 16.59 8.13 -8.87
N ARG A 28 16.24 9.43 -8.91
CA ARG A 28 16.89 10.43 -8.07
C ARG A 28 16.61 10.19 -6.58
N LEU A 29 15.35 9.98 -6.21
CA LEU A 29 14.98 9.75 -4.81
C LEU A 29 15.61 8.46 -4.25
N LEU A 30 15.58 7.38 -5.05
CA LEU A 30 16.20 6.09 -4.71
C LEU A 30 17.73 6.21 -4.62
N GLY A 31 18.35 7.05 -5.45
CA GLY A 31 19.79 7.34 -5.40
C GLY A 31 20.21 8.18 -4.19
N GLU A 32 19.39 9.16 -3.79
CA GLU A 32 19.62 9.98 -2.59
C GLU A 32 19.42 9.17 -1.30
N MET A 33 18.47 8.23 -1.29
CA MET A 33 18.14 7.38 -0.15
C MET A 33 18.09 5.91 -0.56
N PRO A 34 19.24 5.25 -0.77
CA PRO A 34 19.28 3.87 -1.22
C PRO A 34 18.75 2.92 -0.14
N LEU A 35 18.06 1.85 -0.57
CA LEU A 35 17.62 0.77 0.31
C LEU A 35 18.82 0.13 1.03
N GLY A 36 19.86 -0.18 0.26
CA GLY A 36 21.05 -0.87 0.74
C GLY A 36 20.84 -2.39 0.86
N PRO A 37 21.94 -3.18 0.87
CA PRO A 37 21.86 -4.64 0.78
C PRO A 37 21.17 -5.29 1.98
N GLU A 38 21.38 -4.79 3.19
CA GLU A 38 20.80 -5.39 4.40
C GLU A 38 19.28 -5.18 4.47
N ARG A 39 18.80 -3.96 4.18
CA ARG A 39 17.36 -3.70 4.12
C ARG A 39 16.70 -4.43 2.95
N ALA A 40 17.40 -4.58 1.82
CA ALA A 40 16.89 -5.37 0.69
C ALA A 40 16.66 -6.83 1.09
N LYS A 41 17.61 -7.45 1.81
CA LYS A 41 17.43 -8.80 2.37
C LYS A 41 16.25 -8.84 3.35
N ALA A 42 16.14 -7.86 4.24
CA ALA A 42 15.04 -7.78 5.20
C ALA A 42 13.67 -7.67 4.52
N VAL A 43 13.55 -6.87 3.46
CA VAL A 43 12.30 -6.76 2.67
C VAL A 43 11.96 -8.06 1.98
N VAL A 44 12.92 -8.69 1.30
CA VAL A 44 12.70 -9.99 0.62
C VAL A 44 12.27 -11.05 1.64
N HIS A 45 12.99 -11.15 2.75
CA HIS A 45 12.65 -12.08 3.82
C HIS A 45 11.27 -11.81 4.41
N GLY A 46 10.92 -10.54 4.64
CA GLY A 46 9.59 -10.15 5.11
C GLY A 46 8.49 -10.54 4.13
N ARG A 47 8.71 -10.42 2.82
CA ARG A 47 7.74 -10.87 1.79
C ARG A 47 7.57 -12.38 1.82
N GLU A 48 8.67 -13.14 1.92
CA GLU A 48 8.66 -14.59 2.02
C GLU A 48 7.88 -15.05 3.27
N GLN A 49 8.13 -14.43 4.42
CA GLN A 49 7.41 -14.73 5.66
C GLN A 49 5.92 -14.42 5.56
N VAL A 50 5.56 -13.27 4.96
CA VAL A 50 4.15 -12.90 4.75
C VAL A 50 3.47 -13.93 3.84
N SER A 51 4.11 -14.34 2.74
CA SER A 51 3.56 -15.38 1.86
C SER A 51 3.41 -16.72 2.59
N ALA A 52 4.43 -17.16 3.33
CA ALA A 52 4.40 -18.43 4.08
C ALA A 52 3.25 -18.47 5.11
N VAL A 53 3.02 -17.36 5.84
CA VAL A 53 1.88 -17.25 6.76
C VAL A 53 0.55 -17.28 6.02
N LEU A 54 0.44 -16.54 4.91
CA LEU A 54 -0.78 -16.54 4.10
C LEU A 54 -1.07 -17.93 3.51
N ASP A 55 -0.04 -18.70 3.17
CA ASP A 55 -0.16 -20.08 2.67
C ASP A 55 -0.34 -21.15 3.74
N GLY A 56 -0.23 -20.77 5.02
CA GLY A 56 -0.31 -21.71 6.14
C GLY A 56 0.90 -22.65 6.23
N GLU A 57 2.00 -22.31 5.58
CA GLU A 57 3.30 -22.99 5.73
C GLU A 57 4.02 -22.54 7.02
N ASP A 58 3.71 -21.34 7.49
CA ASP A 58 4.09 -20.76 8.78
C ASP A 58 2.80 -20.54 9.59
N ASP A 59 2.71 -21.11 10.79
CA ASP A 59 1.51 -21.11 11.62
C ASP A 59 1.33 -19.85 12.46
N ARG A 60 2.29 -18.91 12.39
CA ARG A 60 2.18 -17.60 13.03
C ARG A 60 1.04 -16.78 12.46
N LEU A 61 0.52 -15.86 13.28
CA LEU A 61 -0.48 -14.90 12.81
C LEU A 61 0.20 -13.64 12.24
N LEU A 62 -0.13 -13.29 10.99
CA LEU A 62 0.25 -12.02 10.40
C LEU A 62 -0.54 -10.88 11.07
N VAL A 63 0.17 -9.93 11.67
CA VAL A 63 -0.41 -8.77 12.35
C VAL A 63 0.09 -7.48 11.71
N ILE A 64 -0.76 -6.84 10.89
CA ILE A 64 -0.48 -5.52 10.31
C ILE A 64 -1.02 -4.43 11.23
N VAL A 65 -0.15 -3.79 12.02
CA VAL A 65 -0.56 -2.88 13.10
C VAL A 65 0.23 -1.58 13.11
N GLY A 66 -0.45 -0.48 13.41
CA GLY A 66 0.16 0.85 13.46
C GLY A 66 -0.87 1.97 13.29
N PRO A 67 -0.41 3.23 13.20
CA PRO A 67 -1.29 4.38 13.03
C PRO A 67 -2.21 4.26 11.81
N CYS A 68 -3.42 4.84 11.90
CA CYS A 68 -4.36 4.87 10.79
C CYS A 68 -3.76 5.57 9.56
N SER A 69 -3.05 6.68 9.79
CA SER A 69 -2.21 7.38 8.81
C SER A 69 -1.10 8.12 9.56
N VAL A 70 0.13 8.06 9.06
CA VAL A 70 1.28 8.77 9.63
C VAL A 70 1.22 10.23 9.24
N HIS A 71 1.24 11.14 10.21
CA HIS A 71 1.30 12.60 10.01
C HIS A 71 2.54 13.24 10.65
N ASP A 72 3.13 12.55 11.63
CA ASP A 72 4.34 12.95 12.36
C ASP A 72 5.35 11.79 12.27
N VAL A 73 6.53 12.08 11.72
CA VAL A 73 7.60 11.11 11.50
C VAL A 73 8.23 10.69 12.81
N ASP A 74 8.43 11.62 13.75
CA ASP A 74 9.11 11.33 15.01
C ASP A 74 8.24 10.44 15.90
N ALA A 75 6.94 10.75 15.98
CA ALA A 75 5.98 9.91 16.68
C ALA A 75 5.84 8.51 16.04
N ALA A 76 5.91 8.42 14.71
CA ALA A 76 5.90 7.13 14.02
C ALA A 76 7.16 6.29 14.34
N LEU A 77 8.32 6.92 14.45
CA LEU A 77 9.56 6.24 14.83
C LEU A 77 9.58 5.82 16.30
N GLU A 78 9.01 6.62 17.20
CA GLU A 78 8.81 6.22 18.59
C GLU A 78 7.92 4.97 18.68
N TYR A 79 6.80 4.97 17.94
CA TYR A 79 5.93 3.80 17.84
C TYR A 79 6.66 2.59 17.26
N ALA A 80 7.45 2.78 16.20
CA ALA A 80 8.21 1.71 15.55
C ALA A 80 9.21 1.05 16.50
N ARG A 81 9.93 1.84 17.33
CA ARG A 81 10.87 1.30 18.32
C ARG A 81 10.16 0.44 19.36
N GLY A 82 9.03 0.92 19.90
CA GLY A 82 8.22 0.14 20.83
C GLY A 82 7.63 -1.13 20.18
N LEU A 83 7.21 -1.04 18.91
CA LEU A 83 6.69 -2.19 18.18
C LEU A 83 7.77 -3.23 17.91
N ALA A 84 9.01 -2.82 17.64
CA ALA A 84 10.13 -3.73 17.42
C ALA A 84 10.40 -4.62 18.64
N GLU A 85 10.39 -4.06 19.85
CA GLU A 85 10.53 -4.82 21.09
C GLU A 85 9.39 -5.83 21.29
N VAL A 86 8.17 -5.46 20.91
CA VAL A 86 7.00 -6.36 20.98
C VAL A 86 7.08 -7.46 19.92
N ALA A 87 7.51 -7.12 18.70
CA ALA A 87 7.67 -8.06 17.60
C ALA A 87 8.73 -9.12 17.92
N GLU A 88 9.86 -8.73 18.52
CA GLU A 88 10.88 -9.67 18.99
C GLU A 88 10.32 -10.59 20.08
N ARG A 89 9.63 -10.04 21.08
CA ARG A 89 9.08 -10.82 22.20
C ARG A 89 8.00 -11.83 21.78
N LEU A 90 7.28 -11.58 20.69
CA LEU A 90 6.16 -12.39 20.21
C LEU A 90 6.48 -13.13 18.91
N SER A 91 7.75 -13.21 18.51
CA SER A 91 8.17 -13.69 17.18
C SER A 91 7.84 -15.15 16.91
N ASP A 92 7.66 -15.95 17.97
CA ASP A 92 7.32 -17.37 17.89
C ASP A 92 5.86 -17.59 17.46
N ASP A 93 4.96 -16.65 17.79
CA ASP A 93 3.51 -16.76 17.51
C ASP A 93 3.02 -15.78 16.45
N LEU A 94 3.71 -14.63 16.29
CA LEU A 94 3.25 -13.52 15.46
C LEU A 94 4.31 -13.09 14.44
N LEU A 95 3.84 -12.84 13.21
CA LEU A 95 4.57 -12.05 12.22
C LEU A 95 4.03 -10.62 12.25
N ILE A 96 4.68 -9.73 12.99
CA ILE A 96 4.25 -8.34 13.13
C ILE A 96 4.85 -7.49 12.00
N ALA A 97 3.98 -6.85 11.21
CA ALA A 97 4.35 -5.84 10.23
C ALA A 97 3.82 -4.47 10.67
N MET A 98 4.67 -3.44 10.63
CA MET A 98 4.23 -2.09 10.95
C MET A 98 3.38 -1.54 9.81
N ARG A 99 2.17 -1.07 10.14
CA ARG A 99 1.31 -0.30 9.24
C ARG A 99 1.87 1.12 9.09
N VAL A 100 2.36 1.46 7.90
CA VAL A 100 2.91 2.78 7.55
C VAL A 100 2.11 3.38 6.39
N TYR A 101 0.90 3.85 6.68
CA TYR A 101 0.03 4.44 5.65
C TYR A 101 0.21 5.94 5.63
N PHE A 102 0.51 6.51 4.47
CA PHE A 102 0.74 7.96 4.35
C PHE A 102 -0.54 8.76 4.15
N GLU A 103 -1.59 8.13 3.64
CA GLU A 103 -2.79 8.82 3.21
C GLU A 103 -4.03 8.04 3.62
N LYS A 104 -5.16 8.74 3.64
CA LYS A 104 -6.47 8.11 3.78
C LYS A 104 -7.40 8.68 2.70
N PRO A 105 -7.97 7.84 1.82
CA PRO A 105 -8.92 8.33 0.82
C PRO A 105 -10.18 8.88 1.52
N ARG A 106 -10.46 10.17 1.32
CA ARG A 106 -11.60 10.91 1.88
C ARG A 106 -12.50 11.43 0.78
N THR A 107 -13.82 11.38 1.00
CA THR A 107 -14.83 12.02 0.14
C THR A 107 -15.06 13.50 0.51
N THR A 108 -14.54 13.95 1.65
CA THR A 108 -14.67 15.33 2.16
C THR A 108 -13.33 16.08 2.11
N THR A 109 -13.39 17.41 2.18
CA THR A 109 -12.22 18.30 2.30
C THR A 109 -11.56 18.10 3.67
N GLY A 110 -10.48 17.33 3.71
CA GLY A 110 -9.63 17.16 4.88
C GLY A 110 -8.18 16.97 4.46
N TRP A 111 -7.29 16.83 5.45
CA TRP A 111 -5.86 16.59 5.22
C TRP A 111 -5.62 15.40 4.27
N LYS A 112 -4.69 15.59 3.34
CA LYS A 112 -4.46 14.69 2.19
C LYS A 112 -3.41 13.61 2.44
N GLY A 113 -2.81 13.59 3.63
CA GLY A 113 -1.78 12.63 4.00
C GLY A 113 -0.37 13.20 3.90
N LEU A 114 0.61 12.48 4.46
CA LEU A 114 2.00 12.95 4.62
C LEU A 114 2.72 13.13 3.30
N ILE A 115 2.46 12.26 2.31
CA ILE A 115 3.04 12.42 0.98
C ILE A 115 2.48 13.69 0.33
N ASN A 116 1.15 13.86 0.33
CA ASN A 116 0.54 15.01 -0.33
C ASN A 116 0.77 16.34 0.39
N ASP A 117 0.68 16.40 1.71
CA ASP A 117 0.72 17.63 2.50
C ASP A 117 1.57 17.45 3.77
N PRO A 118 2.91 17.35 3.63
CA PRO A 118 3.84 16.99 4.70
C PRO A 118 4.02 18.05 5.79
N HIS A 119 3.48 19.24 5.59
CA HIS A 119 3.59 20.38 6.50
C HIS A 119 2.30 20.65 7.27
N LEU A 120 1.22 19.92 6.96
CA LEU A 120 -0.12 20.09 7.57
C LEU A 120 -0.69 21.50 7.40
N ASP A 121 -0.26 22.22 6.37
CA ASP A 121 -0.59 23.63 6.12
C ASP A 121 -1.26 23.87 4.76
N GLY A 122 -1.51 22.80 3.99
CA GLY A 122 -2.14 22.86 2.68
C GLY A 122 -1.22 23.33 1.55
N THR A 123 0.09 23.41 1.78
CA THR A 123 1.08 23.77 0.73
C THR A 123 1.16 22.75 -0.40
N LEU A 124 0.79 21.50 -0.11
CA LEU A 124 0.85 20.36 -1.01
C LEU A 124 2.27 20.09 -1.57
N ASP A 125 3.30 20.19 -0.72
CA ASP A 125 4.69 19.91 -1.10
C ASP A 125 4.94 18.40 -1.23
N VAL A 126 4.44 17.81 -2.33
CA VAL A 126 4.54 16.37 -2.60
C VAL A 126 5.99 15.88 -2.65
N ASN A 127 6.91 16.71 -3.15
CA ASN A 127 8.32 16.35 -3.22
C ASN A 127 8.92 16.18 -1.82
N ALA A 128 8.68 17.14 -0.91
CA ALA A 128 9.08 16.98 0.49
C ALA A 128 8.41 15.76 1.15
N GLY A 129 7.14 15.49 0.82
CA GLY A 129 6.40 14.35 1.35
C GLY A 129 6.95 13.00 0.92
N LEU A 130 7.34 12.85 -0.35
CA LEU A 130 8.03 11.65 -0.86
C LEU A 130 9.35 11.40 -0.12
N HIS A 131 10.13 12.46 0.16
CA HIS A 131 11.37 12.31 0.91
C HIS A 131 11.13 11.86 2.35
N LYS A 132 10.17 12.49 3.05
CA LYS A 132 9.80 12.10 4.42
C LYS A 132 9.28 10.67 4.48
N ALA A 133 8.42 10.29 3.55
CA ALA A 133 7.86 8.94 3.47
C ALA A 133 8.96 7.90 3.29
N ARG A 134 9.86 8.10 2.32
CA ARG A 134 10.98 7.18 2.07
C ARG A 134 11.93 7.08 3.26
N ALA A 135 12.32 8.21 3.86
CA ALA A 135 13.18 8.21 5.03
C ALA A 135 12.57 7.40 6.19
N LEU A 136 11.29 7.61 6.49
CA LEU A 136 10.58 6.85 7.53
C LEU A 136 10.60 5.33 7.25
N LEU A 137 10.33 4.92 6.01
CA LEU A 137 10.31 3.50 5.63
C LEU A 137 11.68 2.84 5.83
N LEU A 138 12.76 3.52 5.45
CA LEU A 138 14.12 3.02 5.66
C LEU A 138 14.49 2.90 7.14
N GLU A 139 14.04 3.83 7.97
CA GLU A 139 14.24 3.77 9.41
C GLU A 139 13.45 2.62 10.06
N VAL A 140 12.18 2.42 9.68
CA VAL A 140 11.37 1.28 10.16
C VAL A 140 12.02 -0.05 9.79
N LEU A 141 12.52 -0.19 8.56
CA LEU A 141 13.27 -1.38 8.14
C LEU A 141 14.57 -1.57 8.93
N SER A 142 15.23 -0.47 9.33
CA SER A 142 16.45 -0.53 10.14
C SER A 142 16.20 -1.01 11.56
N LEU A 143 14.95 -0.92 12.04
CA LEU A 143 14.49 -1.50 13.30
C LEU A 143 14.10 -2.98 13.18
N GLY A 144 14.25 -3.58 11.98
CA GLY A 144 13.94 -4.99 11.73
C GLY A 144 12.47 -5.29 11.52
N LEU A 145 11.62 -4.27 11.34
CA LEU A 145 10.18 -4.44 11.15
C LEU A 145 9.82 -4.55 9.65
N PRO A 146 9.08 -5.59 9.23
CA PRO A 146 8.39 -5.59 7.95
C PRO A 146 7.41 -4.42 7.85
N VAL A 147 7.24 -3.86 6.66
CA VAL A 147 6.39 -2.69 6.41
C VAL A 147 5.13 -3.07 5.63
N GLY A 148 3.97 -2.63 6.12
CA GLY A 148 2.68 -2.68 5.44
C GLY A 148 2.21 -1.31 4.92
N VAL A 149 1.88 -1.19 3.63
CA VAL A 149 1.45 0.07 2.98
C VAL A 149 0.15 -0.11 2.17
N GLU A 150 -0.69 0.92 2.09
CA GLU A 150 -1.80 0.98 1.12
C GLU A 150 -1.40 1.82 -0.10
N PHE A 151 -1.66 1.30 -1.30
CA PHE A 151 -1.35 1.99 -2.55
C PHE A 151 -2.63 2.60 -3.16
N LEU A 152 -2.58 3.90 -3.42
CA LEU A 152 -3.74 4.70 -3.84
C LEU A 152 -3.69 5.18 -5.29
N ASP A 153 -2.55 5.01 -5.96
CA ASP A 153 -2.30 5.47 -7.32
C ASP A 153 -1.16 4.64 -7.97
N PRO A 154 -1.02 4.66 -9.30
CA PRO A 154 -0.02 3.87 -10.02
C PRO A 154 1.38 4.53 -10.11
N ILE A 155 1.59 5.71 -9.51
CA ILE A 155 2.83 6.48 -9.59
C ILE A 155 3.67 6.30 -8.32
N THR A 156 3.06 6.52 -7.15
CA THR A 156 3.71 6.44 -5.84
C THR A 156 4.48 5.14 -5.58
N PRO A 157 4.03 3.95 -6.05
CA PRO A 157 4.78 2.70 -5.87
C PRO A 157 6.24 2.75 -6.35
N GLN A 158 6.56 3.47 -7.43
CA GLN A 158 7.94 3.57 -7.92
C GLN A 158 8.90 4.23 -6.93
N TYR A 159 8.40 4.98 -5.95
CA TYR A 159 9.21 5.72 -4.98
C TYR A 159 9.48 4.95 -3.68
N ILE A 160 8.60 4.00 -3.33
CA ILE A 160 8.57 3.40 -1.99
C ILE A 160 8.38 1.89 -1.97
N SER A 161 7.90 1.26 -3.05
CA SER A 161 7.51 -0.16 -3.01
C SER A 161 8.69 -1.12 -2.76
N ASP A 162 9.93 -0.69 -3.00
CA ASP A 162 11.16 -1.41 -2.68
C ASP A 162 11.35 -1.64 -1.16
N THR A 163 10.62 -0.90 -0.32
CA THR A 163 10.68 -1.00 1.15
C THR A 163 9.54 -1.85 1.75
N VAL A 164 8.59 -2.30 0.94
CA VAL A 164 7.30 -2.83 1.43
C VAL A 164 7.27 -4.35 1.39
N ALA A 165 6.84 -4.96 2.50
CA ALA A 165 6.70 -6.41 2.67
C ALA A 165 5.25 -6.90 2.46
N TRP A 166 4.26 -6.04 2.69
CA TRP A 166 2.84 -6.33 2.46
C TRP A 166 2.10 -5.09 1.96
N GLY A 167 1.25 -5.26 0.95
CA GLY A 167 0.47 -4.17 0.37
C GLY A 167 -1.03 -4.30 0.64
N ALA A 168 -1.76 -3.18 0.55
CA ALA A 168 -3.22 -3.17 0.50
C ALA A 168 -3.78 -2.31 -0.64
N ILE A 169 -4.90 -2.75 -1.20
CA ILE A 169 -5.82 -1.95 -2.00
C ILE A 169 -7.10 -1.73 -1.21
N GLY A 170 -7.46 -0.46 -1.03
CA GLY A 170 -8.58 -0.04 -0.19
C GLY A 170 -9.97 -0.41 -0.70
N ALA A 171 -10.96 -0.36 0.19
CA ALA A 171 -12.35 -0.71 -0.11
C ALA A 171 -13.00 0.15 -1.20
N ARG A 172 -12.46 1.36 -1.45
CA ARG A 172 -12.93 2.30 -2.48
C ARG A 172 -12.24 2.11 -3.84
N THR A 173 -11.14 1.38 -3.87
CA THR A 173 -10.30 1.18 -5.07
C THR A 173 -10.22 -0.28 -5.48
N THR A 174 -10.68 -1.22 -4.65
CA THR A 174 -10.75 -2.66 -4.95
C THR A 174 -11.51 -2.99 -6.26
N GLU A 175 -12.53 -2.19 -6.60
CA GLU A 175 -13.30 -2.35 -7.86
C GLU A 175 -12.65 -1.64 -9.06
N SER A 176 -11.65 -0.79 -8.81
CA SER A 176 -10.97 -0.03 -9.85
C SER A 176 -10.06 -0.93 -10.68
N GLN A 177 -10.26 -0.94 -11.99
CA GLN A 177 -9.43 -1.69 -12.91
C GLN A 177 -7.95 -1.32 -12.80
N VAL A 178 -7.62 -0.02 -12.73
CA VAL A 178 -6.22 0.44 -12.63
C VAL A 178 -5.56 -0.08 -11.35
N HIS A 179 -6.29 -0.19 -10.24
CA HIS A 179 -5.74 -0.71 -8.99
C HIS A 179 -5.58 -2.24 -9.00
N ARG A 180 -6.45 -2.97 -9.71
CA ARG A 180 -6.27 -4.41 -9.94
C ARG A 180 -5.05 -4.68 -10.82
N GLN A 181 -4.84 -3.86 -11.85
CA GLN A 181 -3.65 -3.90 -12.72
C GLN A 181 -2.37 -3.47 -11.99
N LEU A 182 -2.47 -2.51 -11.07
CA LEU A 182 -1.36 -2.19 -10.18
C LEU A 182 -1.04 -3.39 -9.28
N GLY A 183 -2.05 -3.98 -8.66
CA GLY A 183 -1.92 -5.16 -7.80
C GLY A 183 -1.21 -6.34 -8.48
N SER A 184 -1.41 -6.53 -9.79
CA SER A 184 -0.73 -7.58 -10.56
C SER A 184 0.76 -7.35 -10.80
N GLY A 185 1.25 -6.12 -10.62
CA GLY A 185 2.66 -5.75 -10.79
C GLY A 185 3.41 -5.50 -9.49
N LEU A 186 2.71 -5.37 -8.36
CA LEU A 186 3.33 -5.16 -7.05
C LEU A 186 4.15 -6.38 -6.63
N SER A 187 5.37 -6.15 -6.14
CA SER A 187 6.34 -7.22 -5.84
C SER A 187 6.14 -7.93 -4.50
N MET A 188 5.06 -7.63 -3.78
CA MET A 188 4.75 -8.18 -2.47
C MET A 188 3.32 -8.74 -2.44
N PRO A 189 2.97 -9.58 -1.45
CA PRO A 189 1.58 -9.98 -1.22
C PRO A 189 0.65 -8.77 -1.06
N ILE A 190 -0.51 -8.84 -1.70
CA ILE A 190 -1.43 -7.70 -1.84
C ILE A 190 -2.84 -8.06 -1.36
N GLY A 191 -3.30 -7.34 -0.35
CA GLY A 191 -4.62 -7.54 0.23
C GLY A 191 -5.67 -6.62 -0.40
N PHE A 192 -6.78 -7.18 -0.86
CA PHE A 192 -7.91 -6.43 -1.40
C PHE A 192 -9.03 -6.35 -0.37
N LYS A 193 -9.35 -5.14 0.09
CA LYS A 193 -10.48 -4.94 1.02
C LYS A 193 -11.81 -5.20 0.34
N ASN A 194 -12.75 -5.84 1.04
CA ASN A 194 -14.15 -5.86 0.59
C ASN A 194 -14.69 -4.42 0.47
N ARG A 195 -15.67 -4.23 -0.42
CA ARG A 195 -16.26 -2.90 -0.66
C ARG A 195 -16.93 -2.37 0.60
N THR A 196 -17.06 -1.04 0.70
CA THR A 196 -17.62 -0.35 1.88
C THR A 196 -19.05 -0.78 2.26
N ASP A 197 -19.80 -1.39 1.33
CA ASP A 197 -21.12 -1.93 1.57
C ASP A 197 -21.13 -3.41 2.04
N GLY A 198 -19.94 -3.99 2.25
CA GLY A 198 -19.76 -5.36 2.73
C GLY A 198 -19.53 -6.40 1.63
N ASP A 199 -19.55 -5.99 0.35
CA ASP A 199 -19.45 -6.94 -0.75
C ASP A 199 -18.04 -7.52 -0.89
N VAL A 200 -17.89 -8.77 -0.45
CA VAL A 200 -16.66 -9.57 -0.52
C VAL A 200 -16.36 -10.03 -1.95
N GLN A 201 -17.37 -10.17 -2.82
CA GLN A 201 -17.14 -10.66 -4.19
C GLN A 201 -16.22 -9.72 -4.97
N VAL A 202 -16.34 -8.42 -4.74
CA VAL A 202 -15.50 -7.41 -5.39
C VAL A 202 -14.01 -7.60 -5.07
N ALA A 203 -13.69 -8.03 -3.84
CA ALA A 203 -12.31 -8.33 -3.44
C ALA A 203 -11.83 -9.66 -4.04
N VAL A 204 -12.68 -10.69 -4.08
CA VAL A 204 -12.38 -11.97 -4.75
C VAL A 204 -12.08 -11.76 -6.23
N ASP A 205 -12.88 -10.95 -6.93
CA ASP A 205 -12.65 -10.60 -8.33
C ASP A 205 -11.36 -9.81 -8.52
N ALA A 206 -10.99 -8.98 -7.54
CA ALA A 206 -9.75 -8.21 -7.57
C ALA A 206 -8.52 -9.11 -7.38
N VAL A 207 -8.57 -10.09 -6.46
CA VAL A 207 -7.53 -11.13 -6.31
C VAL A 207 -7.36 -11.90 -7.62
N ARG A 208 -8.46 -12.36 -8.22
CA ARG A 208 -8.42 -13.07 -9.50
C ARG A 208 -7.82 -12.22 -10.61
N ALA A 209 -8.20 -10.95 -10.70
CA ALA A 209 -7.68 -10.02 -11.69
C ALA A 209 -6.18 -9.79 -11.48
N ALA A 210 -5.75 -9.57 -10.24
CA ALA A 210 -4.34 -9.33 -9.90
C ALA A 210 -3.44 -10.54 -10.24
N ALA A 211 -3.96 -11.76 -10.19
CA ALA A 211 -3.22 -12.96 -10.57
C ALA A 211 -2.91 -13.06 -12.10
N ALA A 212 -3.56 -12.25 -12.94
CA ALA A 212 -3.35 -12.25 -14.39
C ALA A 212 -2.34 -11.18 -14.83
N SER A 213 -1.75 -11.37 -16.01
CA SER A 213 -0.92 -10.34 -16.67
C SER A 213 -1.78 -9.17 -17.19
N HIS A 214 -1.28 -7.95 -17.01
CA HIS A 214 -1.93 -6.70 -17.45
C HIS A 214 -0.94 -5.72 -18.08
N ALA A 215 -1.48 -4.69 -18.72
CA ALA A 215 -0.75 -3.48 -19.08
C ALA A 215 -1.50 -2.25 -18.57
N PHE A 216 -0.80 -1.30 -17.94
CA PHE A 216 -1.39 -0.04 -17.46
C PHE A 216 -0.40 1.12 -17.56
N ALA A 217 -0.91 2.35 -17.59
CA ALA A 217 -0.08 3.55 -17.63
C ALA A 217 0.47 3.90 -16.24
N GLY A 218 1.77 4.15 -16.16
CA GLY A 218 2.48 4.59 -14.96
C GLY A 218 3.69 5.45 -15.35
N ILE A 219 4.74 5.38 -14.55
CA ILE A 219 6.05 5.98 -14.85
C ILE A 219 7.15 4.92 -14.75
N ASP A 220 8.23 5.08 -15.51
CA ASP A 220 9.47 4.36 -15.29
C ASP A 220 10.34 5.05 -14.22
N ASP A 221 11.50 4.46 -13.90
CA ASP A 221 12.38 4.97 -12.86
C ASP A 221 12.97 6.35 -13.21
N SER A 222 13.05 6.71 -14.49
CA SER A 222 13.46 8.04 -14.94
C SER A 222 12.38 9.11 -14.71
N GLY A 223 11.16 8.70 -14.32
CA GLY A 223 9.99 9.56 -14.18
C GLY A 223 9.25 9.80 -15.51
N THR A 224 9.61 9.08 -16.57
CA THR A 224 8.95 9.20 -17.88
C THR A 224 7.66 8.38 -17.90
N PRO A 225 6.55 8.90 -18.44
CA PRO A 225 5.33 8.11 -18.61
C PRO A 225 5.59 6.84 -19.42
N ALA A 226 5.14 5.70 -18.89
CA ALA A 226 5.41 4.39 -19.47
C ALA A 226 4.18 3.47 -19.42
N ILE A 227 4.16 2.46 -20.29
CA ILE A 227 3.24 1.34 -20.18
C ILE A 227 3.93 0.22 -19.41
N LEU A 228 3.40 -0.11 -18.24
CA LEU A 228 3.92 -1.16 -17.37
C LEU A 228 3.22 -2.48 -17.70
N HIS A 229 3.99 -3.46 -18.16
CA HIS A 229 3.51 -4.82 -18.41
C HIS A 229 3.80 -5.69 -17.19
N THR A 230 2.76 -6.30 -16.63
CA THR A 230 2.85 -7.13 -15.43
C THR A 230 2.70 -8.60 -15.77
N THR A 231 3.33 -9.46 -14.97
CA THR A 231 3.23 -10.92 -15.12
C THR A 231 2.04 -11.52 -14.37
N GLY A 232 1.44 -10.77 -13.44
CA GLY A 232 0.48 -11.29 -12.49
C GLY A 232 1.11 -11.43 -11.10
N ASN A 233 0.31 -11.22 -10.07
CA ASN A 233 0.68 -11.39 -8.67
C ASN A 233 -0.15 -12.55 -8.07
N PRO A 234 0.45 -13.73 -7.83
CA PRO A 234 -0.25 -14.87 -7.27
C PRO A 234 -0.57 -14.68 -5.78
N ASP A 235 0.03 -13.69 -5.11
CA ASP A 235 -0.05 -13.48 -3.67
C ASP A 235 -1.17 -12.53 -3.22
N GLY A 236 -2.25 -12.50 -4.00
CA GLY A 236 -3.47 -11.79 -3.67
C GLY A 236 -4.28 -12.49 -2.56
N HIS A 237 -4.85 -11.71 -1.65
CA HIS A 237 -5.76 -12.21 -0.60
C HIS A 237 -6.88 -11.21 -0.29
N VAL A 238 -7.92 -11.67 0.40
CA VAL A 238 -9.07 -10.83 0.78
C VAL A 238 -8.85 -10.22 2.17
N ILE A 239 -9.20 -8.95 2.33
CA ILE A 239 -9.30 -8.30 3.64
C ILE A 239 -10.77 -8.06 4.00
N LEU A 240 -11.23 -8.70 5.07
CA LEU A 240 -12.56 -8.52 5.66
C LEU A 240 -12.54 -7.32 6.61
N ARG A 241 -13.36 -6.30 6.34
CA ARG A 241 -13.35 -5.01 7.06
C ARG A 241 -14.74 -4.47 7.41
N GLY A 242 -15.73 -5.36 7.43
CA GLY A 242 -17.15 -5.09 7.62
C GLY A 242 -17.80 -4.35 6.46
N GLY A 243 -19.04 -3.92 6.65
CA GLY A 243 -19.77 -3.09 5.71
C GLY A 243 -21.16 -2.71 6.20
N ARG A 244 -21.64 -1.54 5.78
CA ARG A 244 -22.94 -0.97 6.20
C ARG A 244 -23.13 -0.93 7.74
N GLY A 245 -22.04 -0.77 8.49
CA GLY A 245 -22.06 -0.74 9.96
C GLY A 245 -22.26 -2.13 10.61
N ALA A 246 -22.08 -3.21 9.86
CA ALA A 246 -22.06 -4.57 10.38
C ALA A 246 -20.67 -5.21 10.19
N PRO A 247 -20.16 -5.92 11.21
CA PRO A 247 -18.89 -6.62 11.10
C PRO A 247 -19.00 -7.86 10.20
N ASN A 248 -17.88 -8.30 9.66
CA ASN A 248 -17.76 -9.57 8.92
C ASN A 248 -16.56 -10.43 9.36
N TYR A 249 -16.21 -10.36 10.65
CA TYR A 249 -15.06 -11.08 11.23
C TYR A 249 -15.41 -12.44 11.85
N ALA A 250 -16.70 -12.75 12.05
CA ALA A 250 -17.08 -13.98 12.75
C ALA A 250 -16.93 -15.21 11.83
N ALA A 251 -16.88 -16.39 12.44
CA ALA A 251 -16.54 -17.63 11.74
C ALA A 251 -17.44 -17.92 10.53
N ALA A 252 -18.72 -17.54 10.60
CA ALA A 252 -19.66 -17.74 9.50
C ALA A 252 -19.33 -16.86 8.29
N GLU A 253 -18.97 -15.58 8.49
CA GLU A 253 -18.58 -14.66 7.44
C GLU A 253 -17.20 -14.98 6.86
N VAL A 254 -16.27 -15.44 7.71
CA VAL A 254 -14.97 -15.96 7.26
C VAL A 254 -15.18 -17.17 6.35
N GLU A 255 -15.96 -18.16 6.77
CA GLU A 255 -16.26 -19.35 5.94
C GLU A 255 -16.93 -18.96 4.61
N GLN A 256 -17.84 -17.98 4.62
CA GLN A 256 -18.44 -17.48 3.38
C GLN A 256 -17.41 -16.84 2.43
N ALA A 257 -16.42 -16.12 2.96
CA ALA A 257 -15.33 -15.56 2.16
C ALA A 257 -14.43 -16.66 1.58
N LEU A 258 -14.06 -17.65 2.40
CA LEU A 258 -13.26 -18.80 1.97
C LEU A 258 -13.99 -19.62 0.90
N ALA A 259 -15.29 -19.86 1.07
CA ALA A 259 -16.11 -20.54 0.06
C ALA A 259 -16.15 -19.80 -1.29
N LYS A 260 -16.17 -18.46 -1.29
CA LYS A 260 -16.09 -17.66 -2.52
C LYS A 260 -14.73 -17.76 -3.19
N LEU A 261 -13.64 -17.71 -2.42
CA LEU A 261 -12.28 -17.92 -2.94
C LEU A 261 -12.13 -19.31 -3.56
N ARG A 262 -12.60 -20.34 -2.84
CA ARG A 262 -12.60 -21.74 -3.31
C ARG A 262 -13.40 -21.91 -4.59
N ALA A 263 -14.61 -21.33 -4.67
CA ALA A 263 -15.44 -21.36 -5.88
C ALA A 263 -14.79 -20.65 -7.08
N ALA A 264 -13.94 -19.65 -6.82
CA ALA A 264 -13.16 -18.96 -7.85
C ALA A 264 -11.84 -19.67 -8.21
N GLY A 265 -11.50 -20.77 -7.54
CA GLY A 265 -10.24 -21.49 -7.73
C GLY A 265 -9.01 -20.72 -7.21
N LEU A 266 -9.20 -19.87 -6.20
CA LEU A 266 -8.15 -19.05 -5.59
C LEU A 266 -7.69 -19.63 -4.23
N PRO A 267 -6.46 -19.34 -3.79
CA PRO A 267 -6.02 -19.63 -2.43
C PRO A 267 -6.97 -19.05 -1.38
N GLU A 268 -7.25 -19.82 -0.34
CA GLU A 268 -8.20 -19.48 0.73
C GLU A 268 -7.57 -18.55 1.79
N ARG A 269 -7.00 -17.42 1.33
CA ARG A 269 -6.23 -16.47 2.14
C ARG A 269 -7.11 -15.29 2.57
N VAL A 270 -7.26 -15.09 3.88
CA VAL A 270 -8.08 -14.00 4.45
C VAL A 270 -7.36 -13.29 5.59
N VAL A 271 -7.39 -11.96 5.57
CA VAL A 271 -6.98 -11.08 6.67
C VAL A 271 -8.22 -10.36 7.23
N ILE A 272 -8.28 -10.19 8.55
CA ILE A 272 -9.39 -9.52 9.24
C ILE A 272 -8.93 -8.16 9.74
N ASP A 273 -9.60 -7.09 9.31
CA ASP A 273 -9.39 -5.72 9.80
C ASP A 273 -10.22 -5.52 11.08
N ALA A 274 -9.55 -5.51 12.23
CA ALA A 274 -10.19 -5.36 13.54
C ALA A 274 -10.71 -3.93 13.83
N SER A 275 -10.50 -2.96 12.93
CA SER A 275 -10.73 -1.54 13.25
C SER A 275 -11.97 -0.91 12.62
N HIS A 276 -12.27 -1.16 11.35
CA HIS A 276 -13.16 -0.25 10.61
C HIS A 276 -14.67 -0.49 10.81
N ASP A 277 -15.37 -1.10 9.85
CA ASP A 277 -16.83 -1.36 9.97
C ASP A 277 -17.05 -2.75 10.59
#